data_AF-A0AAU7EIB0-F1
#
_entry.id   AF-A0AAU7EIB0-F1
#
_cell.length_a   1.000
_cell.length_b   1.000
_cell.length_c   1.000
_cell.angle_alpha   90.00
_cell.angle_beta   90.00
_cell.angle_gamma   90.00
#
_symmetry.space_group_name_H-M   'P 1'
#
loop_
_entity.id
_entity.type
_entity.pdbx_description
1 polymer ?
#
loop_
_entity_poly.entity_id
_entity_poly.type
_entity_poly.pdbx_seq_one_letter_code
_entity_poly.pdbx_strand_id
1 'polypeptide(L)'
;MLRNLKTYFEFGNRFCGVEHGLLNDQEIIYATVLKKTKNNVILEHTFKNVALENVISKLHKKQAVFLIINNNNVLTKHIESSQTALLKLAHHAFPNVDLDDFFYEVISQENNNHVVSICRKEYIEGLILNYKTYGVSLIDISLGNAIITSISRFLNTTPIITSNACISMDTDRVTSVEKKNIEDTITYDVNGLQVTNWQLLSLAGALNILLDSFYPITNFGALKIIINSPGSIPYS
;
A
#
# COMPACT_ATOMS: atom_id res chain seq x y z
N MET A 1 0.46 2.04 24.59
CA MET A 1 0.01 0.76 25.20
C MET A 1 -1.41 0.35 24.79
N LEU A 2 -2.43 1.23 24.85
CA LEU A 2 -3.82 0.88 24.46
C LEU A 2 -4.01 0.50 22.97
N ARG A 3 -3.28 1.14 22.04
CA ARG A 3 -3.34 0.79 20.61
C ARG A 3 -2.86 -0.64 20.31
N ASN A 4 -1.77 -1.09 20.94
CA ASN A 4 -1.22 -2.44 20.74
C ASN A 4 -2.17 -3.57 21.16
N LEU A 5 -3.03 -3.31 22.15
CA LEU A 5 -4.05 -4.25 22.61
C LEU A 5 -5.22 -4.33 21.63
N LYS A 6 -5.61 -3.19 21.03
CA LYS A 6 -6.64 -3.11 19.99
C LYS A 6 -6.24 -3.89 18.73
N THR A 7 -5.02 -3.68 18.22
CA THR A 7 -4.52 -4.39 17.03
C THR A 7 -4.43 -5.91 17.25
N TYR A 8 -4.03 -6.35 18.45
CA TYR A 8 -3.96 -7.78 18.78
C TYR A 8 -5.34 -8.43 18.89
N PHE A 9 -6.31 -7.71 19.45
CA PHE A 9 -7.69 -8.19 19.57
C PHE A 9 -8.41 -8.21 18.20
N GLU A 10 -8.13 -7.24 17.34
CA GLU A 10 -8.78 -7.11 16.02
C GLU A 10 -8.14 -8.02 14.96
N PHE A 11 -6.82 -8.20 14.96
CA PHE A 11 -6.08 -8.83 13.85
C PHE A 11 -5.14 -9.98 14.29
N GLY A 12 -5.09 -10.29 15.58
CA GLY A 12 -4.18 -11.30 16.13
C GLY A 12 -2.72 -10.83 16.12
N ASN A 13 -1.79 -11.76 15.92
CA ASN A 13 -0.35 -11.47 15.93
C ASN A 13 0.30 -11.56 14.54
N ARG A 14 -0.49 -11.60 13.47
CA ARG A 14 0.01 -11.66 12.10
C ARG A 14 -0.52 -10.51 11.28
N PHE A 15 0.36 -9.92 10.48
CA PHE A 15 0.11 -8.70 9.74
C PHE A 15 0.51 -8.94 8.31
N CYS A 16 -0.41 -8.76 7.36
CA CYS A 16 -0.14 -8.99 5.95
C CYS A 16 -0.27 -7.69 5.17
N GLY A 17 0.74 -7.38 4.38
CA GLY A 17 0.64 -6.42 3.30
C GLY A 17 0.68 -7.15 1.97
N VAL A 18 -0.14 -6.70 1.03
CA VAL A 18 -0.24 -7.25 -0.31
C VAL A 18 -0.16 -6.13 -1.33
N GLU A 19 0.77 -6.22 -2.26
CA GLU A 19 0.93 -5.30 -3.38
C GLU A 19 0.41 -5.96 -4.66
N HIS A 20 -0.51 -5.28 -5.36
CA HIS A 20 -0.86 -5.57 -6.75
C HIS A 20 0.05 -4.74 -7.65
N GLY A 21 1.01 -5.40 -8.29
CA GLY A 21 2.02 -4.77 -9.13
C GLY A 21 2.03 -5.32 -10.55
N LEU A 22 3.12 -5.04 -11.25
CA LEU A 22 3.40 -5.57 -12.59
C LEU A 22 4.79 -6.17 -12.64
N LEU A 23 4.93 -7.26 -13.37
CA LEU A 23 6.22 -7.83 -13.77
C LEU A 23 6.14 -8.15 -15.26
N ASN A 24 6.98 -7.50 -16.07
CA ASN A 24 6.96 -7.63 -17.54
C ASN A 24 5.55 -7.38 -18.12
N ASP A 25 4.91 -6.29 -17.69
CA ASP A 25 3.54 -5.89 -18.06
C ASP A 25 2.42 -6.88 -17.70
N GLN A 26 2.74 -7.93 -16.93
CA GLN A 26 1.75 -8.87 -16.41
C GLN A 26 1.44 -8.58 -14.94
N GLU A 27 0.17 -8.71 -14.57
CA GLU A 27 -0.26 -8.58 -13.18
C GLU A 27 0.45 -9.61 -12.30
N ILE A 28 0.96 -9.12 -11.18
CA ILE A 28 1.60 -9.94 -10.16
C ILE A 28 1.24 -9.39 -8.79
N ILE A 29 1.13 -10.30 -7.84
CA ILE A 29 0.81 -10.00 -6.46
C ILE A 29 2.02 -10.35 -5.61
N TYR A 30 2.52 -9.39 -4.86
CA TYR A 30 3.57 -9.58 -3.86
C TYR A 30 2.96 -9.51 -2.47
N ALA A 31 3.31 -10.45 -1.60
CA ALA A 31 2.78 -10.49 -0.25
C ALA A 31 3.90 -10.67 0.77
N THR A 32 3.75 -9.95 1.89
CA THR A 32 4.61 -10.05 3.06
C THR A 32 3.76 -10.33 4.27
N VAL A 33 4.10 -11.38 5.02
CA VAL A 33 3.48 -11.73 6.29
C VAL A 33 4.49 -11.54 7.41
N LEU A 34 4.16 -10.65 8.34
CA LEU A 34 4.89 -10.43 9.57
C LEU A 34 4.19 -11.11 10.73
N LYS A 35 4.99 -11.60 11.67
CA LYS A 35 4.51 -12.13 12.94
C LYS A 35 5.07 -11.34 14.10
N LYS A 36 4.18 -10.81 14.92
CA LYS A 36 4.55 -10.17 16.19
C LYS A 36 4.72 -11.25 17.25
N THR A 37 5.92 -11.30 17.81
CA THR A 37 6.24 -12.08 19.01
C THR A 37 6.18 -11.15 20.24
N LYS A 38 6.49 -11.67 21.43
CA LYS A 38 6.47 -10.85 22.66
C LYS A 38 7.42 -9.64 22.58
N ASN A 39 8.58 -9.82 21.97
CA ASN A 39 9.65 -8.82 22.00
C ASN A 39 9.96 -8.23 20.63
N ASN A 40 9.70 -8.97 19.55
CA ASN A 40 10.15 -8.60 18.21
C ASN A 40 9.06 -8.85 17.14
N VAL A 41 9.23 -8.19 15.99
CA VAL A 41 8.53 -8.51 14.75
C VAL A 41 9.45 -9.34 13.89
N ILE A 42 8.97 -10.45 13.34
CA ILE A 42 9.74 -11.31 12.44
C ILE A 42 9.04 -11.40 11.08
N LEU A 43 9.85 -11.55 10.03
CA LEU A 43 9.38 -11.92 8.70
C LEU A 43 9.00 -13.41 8.74
N GLU A 44 7.72 -13.72 8.60
CA GLU A 44 7.24 -15.11 8.60
C GLU A 44 7.31 -15.69 7.19
N HIS A 45 6.69 -15.00 6.23
CA HIS A 45 6.67 -15.42 4.83
C HIS A 45 6.70 -14.23 3.87
N THR A 46 7.37 -14.41 2.74
CA THR A 46 7.19 -13.60 1.55
C THR A 46 6.85 -14.51 0.39
N PHE A 47 5.98 -14.05 -0.51
CA PHE A 47 5.65 -14.81 -1.71
C PHE A 47 5.15 -13.88 -2.82
N LYS A 48 5.25 -14.38 -4.05
CA LYS A 48 4.67 -13.74 -5.23
C LYS A 48 3.82 -14.74 -6.02
N ASN A 49 2.73 -14.27 -6.60
CA ASN A 49 1.89 -15.07 -7.49
C ASN A 49 1.09 -14.19 -8.45
N VAL A 50 0.67 -14.72 -9.57
CA VAL A 50 -0.22 -14.03 -10.53
C VAL A 50 -1.69 -14.13 -10.11
N ALA A 51 -2.07 -15.21 -9.42
CA ALA A 51 -3.45 -15.45 -9.00
C ALA A 51 -3.65 -15.13 -7.52
N LEU A 52 -4.69 -14.33 -7.22
CA LEU A 52 -5.06 -13.96 -5.86
C LEU A 52 -5.38 -15.18 -4.99
N GLU A 53 -6.06 -16.19 -5.54
CA GLU A 53 -6.38 -17.43 -4.82
C GLU A 53 -5.13 -18.11 -4.24
N ASN A 54 -4.03 -18.14 -5.00
CA ASN A 54 -2.76 -18.73 -4.57
C ASN A 54 -2.04 -17.92 -3.49
N VAL A 55 -2.31 -16.60 -3.43
CA VAL A 55 -1.82 -15.73 -2.36
C VAL A 55 -2.63 -16.02 -1.09
N ILE A 56 -3.96 -16.07 -1.21
CA ILE A 56 -4.88 -16.25 -0.09
C ILE A 56 -4.77 -17.64 0.53
N SER A 57 -4.54 -18.69 -0.28
CA SER A 57 -4.35 -20.05 0.22
C SER A 57 -3.12 -20.20 1.15
N LYS A 58 -2.19 -19.25 1.10
CA LYS A 58 -1.01 -19.16 1.98
C LYS A 58 -1.24 -18.28 3.21
N LEU A 59 -2.35 -17.55 3.26
CA LEU A 59 -2.71 -16.71 4.41
C LEU A 59 -3.44 -17.53 5.47
N HIS A 60 -3.31 -17.10 6.72
CA HIS A 60 -4.13 -17.67 7.78
C HIS A 60 -5.60 -17.23 7.61
N LYS A 61 -6.54 -18.08 8.06
CA LYS A 61 -7.97 -17.75 8.05
C LYS A 61 -8.22 -16.42 8.77
N LYS A 62 -9.00 -15.54 8.15
CA LYS A 62 -9.37 -14.20 8.66
C LYS A 62 -8.18 -13.26 8.89
N GLN A 63 -7.07 -13.47 8.18
CA GLN A 63 -5.93 -12.56 8.26
C GLN A 63 -6.30 -11.20 7.65
N ALA A 64 -6.02 -10.14 8.40
CA ALA A 64 -6.15 -8.77 7.92
C ALA A 64 -5.06 -8.45 6.89
N VAL A 65 -5.46 -7.78 5.81
CA VAL A 65 -4.58 -7.39 4.71
C VAL A 65 -4.61 -5.88 4.52
N PHE A 66 -3.43 -5.27 4.49
CA PHE A 66 -3.21 -3.93 3.96
C PHE A 66 -2.92 -4.05 2.47
N LEU A 67 -3.73 -3.42 1.62
CA LEU A 67 -3.61 -3.52 0.17
C LEU A 67 -2.84 -2.33 -0.40
N ILE A 68 -1.84 -2.58 -1.23
CA ILE A 68 -1.16 -1.58 -2.03
C ILE A 68 -1.52 -1.83 -3.49
N ILE A 69 -2.00 -0.82 -4.20
CA ILE A 69 -2.24 -0.89 -5.63
C ILE A 69 -1.10 -0.14 -6.31
N ASN A 70 -0.23 -0.84 -7.00
CA ASN A 70 0.97 -0.27 -7.63
C ASN A 70 1.16 -0.81 -9.06
N ASN A 71 0.11 -0.76 -9.86
CA ASN A 71 0.12 -1.14 -11.27
C ASN A 71 -0.32 0.04 -12.17
N ASN A 72 -0.58 -0.24 -13.45
CA ASN A 72 -0.92 0.79 -14.44
C ASN A 72 -2.28 1.48 -14.20
N ASN A 73 -3.09 1.01 -13.26
CA ASN A 73 -4.34 1.69 -12.86
C ASN A 73 -4.10 2.86 -11.90
N VAL A 74 -2.88 3.05 -11.41
CA VAL A 74 -2.52 4.16 -10.52
C VAL A 74 -1.66 5.17 -11.25
N LEU A 75 -2.14 6.41 -11.29
CA LEU A 75 -1.38 7.56 -11.76
C LEU A 75 -0.85 8.33 -10.56
N THR A 76 0.44 8.63 -10.55
CA THR A 76 1.10 9.40 -9.48
C THR A 76 1.78 10.63 -10.07
N LYS A 77 1.62 11.78 -9.41
CA LYS A 77 2.33 13.01 -9.74
C LYS A 77 2.89 13.68 -8.49
N HIS A 78 4.04 14.30 -8.66
CA HIS A 78 4.61 15.21 -7.67
C HIS A 78 4.21 16.65 -8.04
N ILE A 79 3.69 17.41 -7.09
CA ILE A 79 3.29 18.81 -7.29
C ILE A 79 3.82 19.69 -6.16
N GLU A 80 4.10 20.95 -6.48
CA GLU A 80 4.37 21.99 -5.49
C GLU A 80 3.15 22.90 -5.40
N SER A 81 2.57 23.07 -4.21
CA SER A 81 1.37 23.88 -4.02
C SER A 81 1.17 24.33 -2.58
N SER A 82 0.88 25.60 -2.35
CA SER A 82 0.45 26.08 -1.03
C SER A 82 -0.98 25.66 -0.65
N GLN A 83 -1.69 24.95 -1.53
CA GLN A 83 -3.02 24.44 -1.23
C GLN A 83 -2.94 23.29 -0.23
N THR A 84 -3.89 23.23 0.69
CA THR A 84 -4.01 22.13 1.67
C THR A 84 -5.29 21.33 1.49
N ALA A 85 -6.27 21.88 0.75
CA ALA A 85 -7.53 21.21 0.48
C ALA A 85 -7.32 20.05 -0.49
N LEU A 86 -7.68 18.86 -0.05
CA LEU A 86 -7.47 17.61 -0.77
C LEU A 86 -7.96 17.64 -2.23
N LEU A 87 -9.20 18.08 -2.46
CA LEU A 87 -9.78 18.16 -3.81
C LEU A 87 -9.00 19.13 -4.73
N LYS A 88 -8.49 20.24 -4.16
CA LYS A 88 -7.70 21.21 -4.92
C LYS A 88 -6.33 20.65 -5.30
N LEU A 89 -5.70 19.89 -4.41
CA LEU A 89 -4.43 19.21 -4.68
C LEU A 89 -4.60 18.14 -5.77
N ALA A 90 -5.68 17.36 -5.70
CA ALA A 90 -6.02 16.38 -6.73
C ALA A 90 -6.26 17.05 -8.10
N HIS A 91 -7.04 18.13 -8.16
CA HIS A 91 -7.25 18.88 -9.40
C HIS A 91 -5.98 19.54 -9.92
N HIS A 92 -5.10 20.03 -9.05
CA HIS A 92 -3.83 20.61 -9.46
C HIS A 92 -2.94 19.54 -10.13
N ALA A 93 -2.87 18.34 -9.57
CA ALA A 93 -2.15 17.24 -10.19
C ALA A 93 -2.82 16.75 -11.50
N PHE A 94 -4.15 16.67 -11.53
CA PHE A 94 -4.93 16.07 -12.62
C PHE A 94 -6.09 16.99 -13.06
N PRO A 95 -5.81 18.11 -13.76
CA PRO A 95 -6.82 19.13 -14.06
C PRO A 95 -7.88 18.68 -15.07
N ASN A 96 -7.53 17.71 -15.93
CA ASN A 96 -8.39 17.21 -17.00
C ASN A 96 -9.09 15.89 -16.64
N VAL A 97 -9.06 15.49 -15.37
CA VAL A 97 -9.70 14.26 -14.89
C VAL A 97 -10.96 14.63 -14.12
N ASP A 98 -12.05 13.93 -14.41
CA ASP A 98 -13.25 13.96 -13.58
C ASP A 98 -12.97 13.19 -12.28
N LEU A 99 -12.73 13.91 -11.19
CA LEU A 99 -12.32 13.30 -9.92
C LEU A 99 -13.45 12.58 -9.20
N ASP A 100 -14.70 12.73 -9.64
CA ASP A 100 -15.83 11.99 -9.05
C ASP A 100 -15.74 10.49 -9.36
N ASP A 101 -15.05 10.10 -10.43
CA ASP A 101 -14.81 8.69 -10.79
C ASP A 101 -13.56 8.09 -10.12
N PHE A 102 -12.85 8.84 -9.27
CA PHE A 102 -11.55 8.45 -8.74
C PHE A 102 -11.49 8.44 -7.22
N PHE A 103 -10.74 7.47 -6.71
CA PHE A 103 -10.13 7.55 -5.40
C PHE A 103 -8.77 8.22 -5.54
N TYR A 104 -8.42 9.07 -4.56
CA TYR A 104 -7.15 9.76 -4.54
C TYR A 104 -6.53 9.81 -3.14
N GLU A 105 -5.21 9.71 -3.12
CA GLU A 105 -4.34 9.68 -1.96
C GLU A 105 -3.31 10.79 -2.10
N VAL A 106 -3.17 11.63 -1.07
CA VAL A 106 -2.20 12.72 -1.04
C VAL A 106 -1.30 12.60 0.17
N ILE A 107 0.00 12.48 -0.08
CA ILE A 107 1.02 12.70 0.94
C ILE A 107 1.46 14.16 0.84
N SER A 108 1.20 14.93 1.89
CA SER A 108 1.69 16.30 2.02
C SER A 108 2.98 16.29 2.81
N GLN A 109 4.00 16.95 2.27
CA GLN A 109 5.34 17.02 2.81
C GLN A 109 5.73 18.49 3.03
N GLU A 110 6.86 18.71 3.69
CA GLU A 110 7.37 20.06 3.93
C GLU A 110 7.64 20.83 2.63
N ASN A 111 7.67 22.15 2.73
CA ASN A 111 7.86 23.08 1.62
C ASN A 111 6.81 22.92 0.51
N ASN A 112 5.55 22.69 0.87
CA ASN A 112 4.43 22.63 -0.09
C ASN A 112 4.58 21.54 -1.16
N ASN A 113 5.33 20.48 -0.87
CA ASN A 113 5.50 19.35 -1.79
C ASN A 113 4.43 18.29 -1.51
N HIS A 114 3.81 17.79 -2.56
CA HIS A 114 2.78 16.77 -2.45
C HIS A 114 3.01 15.66 -3.47
N VAL A 115 2.86 14.42 -3.02
CA VAL A 115 2.72 13.25 -3.89
C VAL A 115 1.24 12.93 -3.96
N VAL A 116 0.66 13.01 -5.16
CA VAL A 116 -0.76 12.76 -5.41
C VAL A 116 -0.91 11.53 -6.29
N SER A 117 -1.59 10.52 -5.77
CA SER A 117 -1.92 9.28 -6.48
C SER A 117 -3.42 9.17 -6.69
N ILE A 118 -3.86 8.78 -7.89
CA ILE A 118 -5.28 8.56 -8.21
C ILE A 118 -5.49 7.18 -8.85
N CYS A 119 -6.68 6.60 -8.64
CA CYS A 119 -7.10 5.35 -9.26
C CYS A 119 -8.63 5.35 -9.43
N ARG A 120 -9.15 4.72 -10.50
CA ARG A 120 -10.59 4.66 -10.77
C ARG A 120 -11.32 3.89 -9.67
N LYS A 121 -12.47 4.40 -9.22
CA LYS A 121 -13.27 3.77 -8.15
C LYS A 121 -13.65 2.33 -8.47
N GLU A 122 -14.18 2.11 -9.68
CA GLU A 122 -14.60 0.79 -10.18
C GLU A 122 -13.51 -0.27 -10.02
N TYR A 123 -12.25 0.09 -10.33
CA TYR A 123 -11.12 -0.84 -10.20
C TYR A 123 -10.85 -1.23 -8.75
N ILE A 124 -10.79 -0.25 -7.84
CA ILE A 124 -10.56 -0.52 -6.41
C ILE A 124 -11.72 -1.31 -5.80
N GLU A 125 -12.96 -0.94 -6.14
CA GLU A 125 -14.16 -1.61 -5.65
C GLU A 125 -14.23 -3.07 -6.11
N GLY A 126 -13.87 -3.34 -7.37
CA GLY A 126 -13.72 -4.69 -7.91
C GLY A 126 -12.66 -5.51 -7.16
N LEU A 127 -11.50 -4.91 -6.85
CA LEU A 127 -10.49 -5.56 -6.02
C LEU A 127 -11.02 -5.89 -4.63
N ILE A 128 -11.65 -4.94 -3.94
CA ILE A 128 -12.22 -5.18 -2.60
C ILE A 128 -13.23 -6.33 -2.62
N LEU A 129 -14.13 -6.34 -3.61
CA LEU A 129 -15.11 -7.40 -3.76
C LEU A 129 -14.42 -8.75 -3.96
N ASN A 130 -13.37 -8.81 -4.79
CA ASN A 130 -12.60 -10.03 -5.00
C ASN A 130 -11.93 -10.54 -3.72
N TYR A 131 -11.35 -9.68 -2.89
CA TYR A 131 -10.82 -10.11 -1.58
C TYR A 131 -11.93 -10.63 -0.65
N LYS A 132 -13.12 -10.00 -0.69
CA LYS A 132 -14.27 -10.44 0.10
C LYS A 132 -14.81 -11.81 -0.30
N THR A 133 -14.83 -12.16 -1.59
CA THR A 133 -15.30 -13.49 -2.03
C THR A 133 -14.43 -14.62 -1.47
N TYR A 134 -13.14 -14.35 -1.25
CA TYR A 134 -12.21 -15.26 -0.58
C TYR A 134 -12.21 -15.15 0.96
N GLY A 135 -13.10 -14.35 1.54
CA GLY A 135 -13.21 -14.20 3.00
C GLY A 135 -12.01 -13.48 3.65
N VAL A 136 -11.28 -12.67 2.90
CA VAL A 136 -10.16 -11.86 3.41
C VAL A 136 -10.66 -10.48 3.79
N SER A 137 -10.31 -10.05 5.00
CA SER A 137 -10.63 -8.71 5.49
C SER A 137 -9.53 -7.75 5.07
N LEU A 138 -9.84 -6.83 4.16
CA LEU A 138 -9.00 -5.66 3.93
C LEU A 138 -9.16 -4.70 5.12
N ILE A 139 -8.08 -4.10 5.58
CA ILE A 139 -8.13 -3.11 6.69
C ILE A 139 -7.85 -1.69 6.21
N ASP A 140 -7.04 -1.56 5.16
CA ASP A 140 -6.73 -0.27 4.55
C ASP A 140 -6.11 -0.48 3.16
N ILE A 141 -6.02 0.60 2.40
CA ILE A 141 -5.53 0.63 1.02
C ILE A 141 -4.56 1.80 0.85
N SER A 142 -3.51 1.63 0.05
CA SER A 142 -2.65 2.71 -0.41
C SER A 142 -2.41 2.66 -1.93
N LEU A 143 -2.13 3.82 -2.53
CA LEU A 143 -1.97 3.98 -3.98
C LEU A 143 -0.52 4.30 -4.36
N GLY A 144 0.07 3.36 -5.08
CA GLY A 144 1.38 3.48 -5.69
C GLY A 144 2.51 3.31 -4.68
N ASN A 145 3.60 4.03 -4.92
CA ASN A 145 4.86 3.88 -4.21
C ASN A 145 4.95 4.70 -2.92
N ALA A 146 3.96 5.55 -2.66
CA ALA A 146 4.01 6.59 -1.66
C ALA A 146 4.06 6.03 -0.22
N ILE A 147 3.50 4.83 -0.01
CA ILE A 147 3.59 4.06 1.24
C ILE A 147 5.02 3.80 1.71
N ILE A 148 6.03 3.92 0.85
CA ILE A 148 7.44 3.74 1.23
C ILE A 148 7.87 4.70 2.36
N THR A 149 7.25 5.88 2.46
CA THR A 149 7.55 6.86 3.54
C THR A 149 7.24 6.32 4.93
N SER A 150 6.37 5.30 5.04
CA SER A 150 6.06 4.64 6.31
C SER A 150 7.27 3.90 6.91
N ILE A 151 8.24 3.54 6.07
CA ILE A 151 9.44 2.78 6.43
C ILE A 151 10.75 3.45 6.03
N SER A 152 10.73 4.66 5.46
CA SER A 152 11.91 5.35 4.93
C SER A 152 13.03 5.52 5.96
N ARG A 153 12.67 5.84 7.21
CA ARG A 153 13.62 5.97 8.34
C ARG A 153 14.44 4.71 8.65
N PHE A 154 14.00 3.55 8.15
CA PHE A 154 14.69 2.27 8.33
C PHE A 154 15.52 1.88 7.10
N LEU A 155 15.46 2.68 6.02
CA LEU A 155 16.20 2.45 4.79
C LEU A 155 17.46 3.32 4.79
N ASN A 156 18.60 2.68 4.55
CA ASN A 156 19.91 3.34 4.58
C ASN A 156 20.41 3.76 3.18
N THR A 157 19.55 3.67 2.16
CA THR A 157 19.92 3.89 0.76
C THR A 157 18.89 4.77 0.06
N THR A 158 19.39 5.67 -0.78
CA THR A 158 18.61 6.48 -1.73
C THR A 158 19.42 6.53 -3.04
N PRO A 159 18.80 6.33 -4.21
CA PRO A 159 17.37 6.10 -4.42
C PRO A 159 16.92 4.70 -3.96
N ILE A 160 15.63 4.57 -3.68
CA ILE A 160 14.97 3.31 -3.32
C ILE A 160 14.32 2.73 -4.58
N ILE A 161 14.62 1.47 -4.86
CA ILE A 161 14.04 0.72 -5.96
C ILE A 161 12.92 -0.17 -5.40
N THR A 162 11.75 -0.07 -6.00
CA THR A 162 10.56 -0.87 -5.68
C THR A 162 10.31 -1.90 -6.78
N SER A 163 9.11 -2.46 -6.85
CA SER A 163 8.70 -3.37 -7.93
C SER A 163 8.64 -2.69 -9.30
N ASN A 164 8.37 -1.37 -9.35
CA ASN A 164 8.13 -0.66 -10.62
C ASN A 164 8.65 0.78 -10.68
N ALA A 165 9.40 1.24 -9.67
CA ALA A 165 9.87 2.61 -9.63
C ALA A 165 11.21 2.77 -8.92
N CYS A 166 11.92 3.82 -9.32
CA CYS A 166 13.04 4.42 -8.62
C CYS A 166 12.51 5.65 -7.86
N ILE A 167 12.70 5.67 -6.54
CA ILE A 167 12.20 6.71 -5.64
C ILE A 167 13.38 7.46 -5.08
N SER A 168 13.52 8.74 -5.42
CA SER A 168 14.51 9.60 -4.79
C SER A 168 13.92 10.15 -3.49
N MET A 169 14.73 10.09 -2.43
CA MET A 169 14.38 10.65 -1.13
C MET A 169 15.45 11.60 -0.62
N ASP A 170 14.99 12.65 0.06
CA ASP A 170 15.78 13.57 0.88
C ASP A 170 15.28 13.43 2.33
N THR A 171 16.13 12.93 3.23
CA THR A 171 15.74 12.44 4.57
C THR A 171 14.52 11.48 4.50
N ASP A 172 13.32 11.96 4.84
CA ASP A 172 12.07 11.18 4.80
C ASP A 172 11.09 11.70 3.73
N ARG A 173 11.56 12.59 2.85
CA ARG A 173 10.77 13.21 1.81
C ARG A 173 11.04 12.60 0.44
N VAL A 174 10.02 12.01 -0.17
CA VAL A 174 9.99 11.69 -1.60
C VAL A 174 10.19 12.97 -2.42
N THR A 175 11.25 13.02 -3.23
CA THR A 175 11.55 14.13 -4.15
C THR A 175 11.22 13.76 -5.60
N SER A 176 11.30 12.47 -5.95
CA SER A 176 10.84 11.98 -7.26
C SER A 176 10.36 10.53 -7.17
N VAL A 177 9.40 10.17 -8.03
CA VAL A 177 8.97 8.80 -8.27
C VAL A 177 9.02 8.56 -9.77
N GLU A 178 10.05 7.85 -10.23
CA GLU A 178 10.28 7.54 -11.63
C GLU A 178 9.87 6.10 -11.91
N LYS A 179 8.80 5.90 -12.69
CA LYS A 179 8.39 4.56 -13.13
C LYS A 179 9.50 3.96 -14.01
N LYS A 180 9.89 2.73 -13.69
CA LYS A 180 10.98 2.02 -14.38
C LYS A 180 10.65 0.54 -14.45
N ASN A 181 11.01 -0.08 -15.57
CA ASN A 181 11.05 -1.53 -15.67
C ASN A 181 12.25 -2.03 -14.85
N ILE A 182 11.95 -2.75 -13.77
CA ILE A 182 12.96 -3.27 -12.86
C ILE A 182 13.32 -4.69 -13.29
N GLU A 183 14.60 -4.95 -13.50
CA GLU A 183 15.11 -6.28 -13.84
C GLU A 183 15.95 -6.86 -12.70
N ASP A 184 16.70 -5.99 -12.03
CA ASP A 184 17.57 -6.36 -10.92
C ASP A 184 16.79 -6.63 -9.64
N THR A 185 17.22 -7.67 -8.93
CA THR A 185 16.74 -7.93 -7.56
C THR A 185 17.68 -7.25 -6.58
N ILE A 186 17.14 -6.31 -5.80
CA ILE A 186 17.88 -5.54 -4.79
C ILE A 186 17.34 -5.92 -3.43
N THR A 187 18.23 -6.28 -2.50
CA THR A 187 17.88 -6.63 -1.12
C THR A 187 17.97 -5.40 -0.21
N TYR A 188 16.96 -5.25 0.64
CA TYR A 188 16.86 -4.21 1.65
C TYR A 188 16.82 -4.85 3.04
N ASP A 189 17.56 -4.23 3.97
CA ASP A 189 17.43 -4.48 5.40
C ASP A 189 16.55 -3.39 6.02
N VAL A 190 15.34 -3.75 6.42
CA VAL A 190 14.39 -2.84 7.11
C VAL A 190 14.38 -3.22 8.59
N ASN A 191 15.32 -2.66 9.35
CA ASN A 191 15.46 -2.89 10.79
C ASN A 191 15.53 -4.39 11.18
N GLY A 192 16.37 -5.15 10.47
CA GLY A 192 16.57 -6.59 10.63
C GLY A 192 15.64 -7.45 9.75
N LEU A 193 14.69 -6.85 9.03
CA LEU A 193 13.79 -7.54 8.12
C LEU A 193 14.34 -7.49 6.69
N GLN A 194 14.83 -8.63 6.21
CA GLN A 194 15.42 -8.75 4.87
C GLN A 194 14.32 -9.01 3.83
N VAL A 195 14.13 -8.08 2.89
CA VAL A 195 13.21 -8.22 1.75
C VAL A 195 13.86 -7.73 0.46
N THR A 196 13.28 -8.06 -0.68
CA THR A 196 13.74 -7.50 -1.96
C THR A 196 12.89 -6.30 -2.37
N ASN A 197 13.34 -5.53 -3.37
CA ASN A 197 12.56 -4.48 -4.02
C ASN A 197 11.15 -4.94 -4.43
N TRP A 198 10.99 -6.22 -4.75
CA TRP A 198 9.72 -6.86 -5.09
C TRP A 198 8.74 -6.99 -3.93
N GLN A 199 9.20 -7.02 -2.67
CA GLN A 199 8.33 -7.13 -1.49
C GLN A 199 8.41 -5.91 -0.58
N LEU A 200 9.06 -4.84 -1.04
CA LEU A 200 9.33 -3.68 -0.21
C LEU A 200 8.04 -2.93 0.15
N LEU A 201 7.12 -2.75 -0.80
CA LEU A 201 5.83 -2.10 -0.52
C LEU A 201 4.87 -3.01 0.25
N SER A 202 4.83 -4.31 -0.05
CA SER A 202 4.05 -5.27 0.74
C SER A 202 4.57 -5.36 2.18
N LEU A 203 5.88 -5.23 2.40
CA LEU A 203 6.45 -5.08 3.74
C LEU A 203 6.01 -3.75 4.39
N ALA A 204 6.08 -2.63 3.65
CA ALA A 204 5.65 -1.33 4.16
C ALA A 204 4.19 -1.35 4.62
N GLY A 205 3.29 -1.95 3.84
CA GLY A 205 1.89 -2.16 4.23
C GLY A 205 1.75 -3.01 5.49
N ALA A 206 2.46 -4.14 5.58
CA ALA A 206 2.42 -5.02 6.76
C ALA A 206 2.93 -4.31 8.03
N LEU A 207 4.01 -3.53 7.92
CA LEU A 207 4.56 -2.73 9.02
C LEU A 207 3.65 -1.57 9.38
N ASN A 208 2.95 -0.95 8.44
CA ASN A 208 2.07 0.16 8.72
C ASN A 208 0.90 -0.24 9.64
N ILE A 209 0.41 -1.50 9.56
CA ILE A 209 -0.59 -2.03 10.52
C ILE A 209 -0.09 -1.96 11.97
N LEU A 210 1.21 -2.12 12.16
CA LEU A 210 1.87 -2.15 13.47
C LEU A 210 2.32 -0.77 13.93
N LEU A 211 2.89 0.01 13.01
CA LEU A 211 3.53 1.29 13.31
C LEU A 211 2.55 2.45 13.29
N ASP A 212 1.48 2.35 12.48
CA ASP A 212 0.55 3.45 12.23
C ASP A 212 1.36 4.72 11.89
N SER A 213 2.24 4.62 10.87
CA SER A 213 3.21 5.67 10.52
C SER A 213 2.90 6.36 9.20
N PHE A 214 1.89 5.87 8.46
CA PHE A 214 1.45 6.41 7.18
C PHE A 214 0.08 7.09 7.31
N TYR A 215 0.03 8.41 7.06
CA TYR A 215 -1.18 9.22 7.22
C TYR A 215 -1.45 10.08 5.98
N PRO A 216 -1.83 9.47 4.85
CA PRO A 216 -2.22 10.24 3.68
C PRO A 216 -3.56 10.94 3.92
N ILE A 217 -3.77 12.03 3.21
CA ILE A 217 -5.07 12.69 3.09
C ILE A 217 -5.79 12.04 1.91
N THR A 218 -6.99 11.46 2.13
CA THR A 218 -7.67 10.65 1.11
C THR A 218 -9.17 10.93 1.05
N ASN A 219 -9.80 10.58 -0.09
CA ASN A 219 -11.25 10.52 -0.21
C ASN A 219 -11.81 9.10 0.03
N PHE A 220 -11.08 8.24 0.74
CA PHE A 220 -11.42 6.83 0.93
C PHE A 220 -12.58 6.60 1.92
N GLY A 221 -13.33 7.64 2.29
CA GLY A 221 -14.47 7.53 3.21
C GLY A 221 -15.48 6.47 2.76
N ALA A 222 -15.79 6.42 1.46
CA ALA A 222 -16.66 5.41 0.88
C ALA A 222 -16.05 3.99 0.94
N LEU A 223 -14.74 3.86 0.71
CA LEU A 223 -14.03 2.57 0.81
C LEU A 223 -14.13 1.99 2.21
N LYS A 224 -14.02 2.81 3.26
CA LYS A 224 -14.17 2.34 4.65
C LYS A 224 -15.55 1.75 4.91
N ILE A 225 -16.60 2.26 4.26
CA ILE A 225 -17.95 1.68 4.36
C ILE A 225 -17.97 0.33 3.64
N ILE A 226 -17.45 0.28 2.41
CA ILE A 226 -17.41 -0.96 1.62
C ILE A 226 -16.61 -2.03 2.36
N ILE A 227 -15.41 -1.72 2.85
CA ILE A 227 -14.55 -2.63 3.61
C ILE A 227 -15.29 -3.19 4.85
N ASN A 228 -15.96 -2.34 5.62
CA ASN A 228 -16.63 -2.73 6.87
C ASN A 228 -18.04 -3.31 6.68
N SER A 229 -18.61 -3.23 5.48
CA SER A 229 -19.96 -3.77 5.22
C SER A 229 -19.95 -5.30 5.29
N PRO A 230 -20.80 -5.92 6.13
CA PRO A 230 -20.94 -7.37 6.15
C PRO A 230 -21.34 -7.82 4.74
N GLY A 231 -20.54 -8.69 4.13
CA GLY A 231 -20.81 -9.16 2.79
C GLY A 231 -22.16 -9.86 2.75
N SER A 232 -23.13 -9.26 2.06
CA SER A 232 -24.22 -10.04 1.47
C SER A 232 -23.56 -10.93 0.43
N ILE A 233 -23.30 -12.18 0.81
CA ILE A 233 -23.01 -13.25 -0.14
C ILE A 233 -24.22 -13.25 -1.09
N PRO A 234 -24.06 -12.99 -2.40
CA PRO A 234 -25.14 -13.26 -3.31
C PRO A 234 -25.39 -14.76 -3.24
N TYR A 235 -26.53 -15.12 -2.64
CA TYR A 235 -27.08 -16.46 -2.75
C TYR A 235 -27.41 -16.74 -4.22
N SER A 236 -27.26 -18.01 -4.58
CA SER A 236 -27.60 -18.71 -5.83
C SER A 236 -26.73 -18.46 -7.06
#